data_AF-A0A6L9JP02-F1
#
_entry.id   AF-A0A6L9JP02-F1
#
_cell.length_a   1.000
_cell.length_b   1.000
_cell.length_c   1.000
_cell.angle_alpha   90.00
_cell.angle_beta   90.00
_cell.angle_gamma   90.00
#
_symmetry.space_group_name_H-M   'P 1'
#
loop_
_entity.id
_entity.type
_entity.pdbx_description
1 polymer ?
#
loop_
_entity_poly.entity_id
_entity_poly.type
_entity_poly.pdbx_seq_one_letter_code
_entity_poly.pdbx_strand_id
1 'polypeptide(L)' 'MSGYWSRRINREHRLVYKVTDDAIIIVQHY' A
#
# COMPACT_ATOMS: atom_id res chain seq x y z
N MET A 1 -7.86 6.76 12.86
CA MET A 1 -8.06 6.50 11.42
C MET A 1 -6.75 5.96 10.87
N SER A 2 -6.68 4.64 10.78
CA SER A 2 -5.47 3.88 10.46
C SER A 2 -4.91 4.25 9.09
N GLY A 3 -3.60 4.45 9.04
CA GLY A 3 -2.83 4.83 7.85
C GLY A 3 -2.65 3.71 6.84
N TYR A 4 -1.66 3.90 5.96
CA TYR A 4 -1.32 2.99 4.86
C TYR A 4 -0.96 1.57 5.32
N TRP A 5 -1.31 0.59 4.49
CA TRP A 5 -0.91 -0.80 4.62
C TRP A 5 0.30 -1.11 3.74
N SER A 6 1.09 -2.08 4.17
CA SER A 6 2.22 -2.61 3.41
C SER A 6 2.10 -4.12 3.25
N ARG A 7 2.19 -4.61 2.02
CA ARG A 7 2.23 -6.05 1.70
C ARG A 7 3.57 -6.41 1.08
N ARG A 8 4.18 -7.50 1.54
CA ARG A 8 5.41 -8.02 0.94
C ARG A 8 5.09 -8.65 -0.42
N ILE A 9 5.79 -8.19 -1.46
CA ILE A 9 5.79 -8.85 -2.78
C ILE A 9 6.86 -9.93 -2.78
N ASN A 10 8.06 -9.58 -2.30
CA ASN A 10 9.16 -10.50 -2.06
C ASN A 10 9.98 -10.01 -0.85
N ARG A 11 11.22 -10.51 -0.69
CA ARG A 11 12.09 -10.12 0.45
C ARG A 11 12.39 -8.61 0.44
N GLU A 12 12.60 -8.04 -0.73
CA GLU A 12 13.03 -6.66 -0.98
C GLU A 12 11.85 -5.70 -1.12
N HIS A 13 10.90 -6.00 -2.00
CA HIS A 13 9.84 -5.09 -2.40
C HIS A 13 8.62 -5.13 -1.48
N ARG A 14 7.98 -3.96 -1.33
CA ARG A 14 6.74 -3.77 -0.59
C ARG A 14 5.73 -3.02 -1.49
N LEU A 15 4.51 -3.52 -1.53
CA LEU A 15 3.37 -2.76 -2.03
C LEU A 15 2.81 -1.92 -0.88
N VAL A 16 2.81 -0.60 -1.02
CA VAL A 16 2.18 0.31 -0.06
C VAL A 16 0.86 0.79 -0.64
N TYR A 17 -0.23 0.64 0.11
CA TYR A 17 -1.56 1.01 -0.36
C TYR A 17 -2.47 1.51 0.75
N LYS A 18 -3.54 2.20 0.37
CA LYS A 18 -4.64 2.59 1.25
C LYS A 18 -5.96 2.13 0.65
N VAL A 19 -6.73 1.36 1.41
CA VAL A 19 -8.15 1.10 1.13
C VAL A 19 -8.98 2.27 1.66
N THR A 20 -9.84 2.79 0.81
CA THR A 20 -10.95 3.69 1.16
C THR A 20 -12.26 2.98 0.79
N ASP A 21 -13.40 3.58 1.12
CA ASP A 21 -14.71 2.97 0.83
C ASP A 21 -14.92 2.74 -0.68
N ASP A 22 -14.37 3.64 -1.52
CA ASP A 22 -14.59 3.61 -2.97
C ASP A 22 -13.41 3.10 -3.79
N ALA A 23 -12.21 3.00 -3.20
CA ALA A 23 -10.99 2.83 -3.98
C ALA A 23 -9.83 2.18 -3.21
N ILE A 24 -8.83 1.76 -3.99
CA ILE A 24 -7.51 1.36 -3.48
C ILE A 24 -6.48 2.30 -4.09
N ILE A 25 -5.79 3.06 -3.23
CA ILE A 25 -4.71 3.98 -3.62
C ILE A 25 -3.39 3.24 -3.47
N ILE A 26 -2.65 3.09 -4.56
CA ILE A 26 -1.29 2.52 -4.55
C ILE A 26 -0.28 3.67 -4.49
N VAL A 27 0.68 3.57 -3.56
CA VAL A 27 1.76 4.54 -3.41
C VAL A 27 3.04 3.94 -3.99
N GLN A 28 3.62 4.63 -4.98
CA GLN A 28 4.92 4.31 -5.54
C GLN A 28 5.93 5.36 -5.08
N HIS A 29 7.01 4.91 -4.42
CA HIS A 29 8.21 5.72 -4.24
C HIS A 29 9.16 5.46 -5.43
N TYR A 30 9.70 6.53 -6.01
CA TYR A 30 10.74 6.48 -7.04
C TYR A 30 12.06 5.93 -6.50
#